data_AF-A0A6A6DCF3-F1
#
_entry.id   AF-A0A6A6DCF3-F1
#
_cell.length_a   1.000
_cell.length_b   1.000
_cell.length_c   1.000
_cell.angle_alpha   90.00
_cell.angle_beta   90.00
_cell.angle_gamma   90.00
#
_symmetry.space_group_name_H-M   'P 1'
#
loop_
_entity.id
_entity.type
_entity.pdbx_description
1 polymer ?
#
loop_
_entity_poly.entity_id
_entity_poly.type
_entity_poly.pdbx_seq_one_letter_code
_entity_poly.pdbx_strand_id
1 'polypeptide(L)' 'YDEAEKLNRRVLEGRENKLGKDHPDTLTSVYCLAYLLHQQKPYKEASGLYQRACNGHKQKPGSHHPST' A
#
# COMPACT_ATOMS: atom_id res chain seq x y z
N TYR A 1 7.49 11.64 11.12
CA TYR A 1 6.71 10.51 10.60
C TYR A 1 5.21 10.81 10.56
N ASP A 2 4.66 11.48 11.57
CA ASP A 2 3.26 11.90 11.67
C ASP A 2 2.70 12.67 10.45
N GLU A 3 3.45 13.65 9.93
CA GLU A 3 3.04 14.40 8.72
C GLU A 3 3.09 13.55 7.45
N ALA A 4 4.10 12.68 7.33
CA ALA A 4 4.24 11.78 6.20
C ALA A 4 3.11 10.74 6.16
N GLU A 5 2.63 10.27 7.32
CA GLU A 5 1.47 9.39 7.41
C GLU A 5 0.19 10.10 6.95
N LYS A 6 -0.06 11.33 7.43
CA LYS A 6 -1.24 12.12 7.04
C LYS A 6 -1.26 12.40 5.54
N LEU A 7 -0.12 12.73 4.95
CA LEU A 7 0.01 12.91 3.50
C LEU A 7 -0.24 11.60 2.73
N ASN A 8 0.36 10.48 3.15
CA ASN A 8 0.13 9.19 2.51
C ASN A 8 -1.33 8.73 2.62
N ARG A 9 -2.00 9.02 3.74
CA ARG A 9 -3.42 8.67 3.93
C ARG A 9 -4.33 9.46 2.99
N ARG A 10 -4.08 10.77 2.80
CA ARG A 10 -4.77 11.58 1.78
C ARG A 10 -4.52 11.10 0.35
N VAL A 11 -3.27 10.75 0.03
CA VAL A 11 -2.90 10.21 -1.29
C VAL A 11 -3.59 8.87 -1.55
N LEU A 12 -3.65 8.01 -0.54
CA LEU A 12 -4.33 6.72 -0.62
C LEU A 12 -5.82 6.90 -0.92
N GLU A 13 -6.51 7.79 -0.19
CA GLU A 13 -7.95 8.06 -0.39
C GLU A 13 -8.22 8.59 -1.81
N GLY A 14 -7.36 9.48 -2.30
CA GLY A 14 -7.46 10.00 -3.68
C GLY A 14 -7.20 8.93 -4.74
N ARG A 15 -6.26 8.00 -4.50
CA ARG A 15 -5.95 6.90 -5.41
C ARG A 15 -7.01 5.80 -5.38
N GLU A 16 -7.55 5.45 -4.21
CA GLU A 16 -8.67 4.51 -4.09
C GLU A 16 -9.92 5.04 -4.84
N ASN A 17 -10.19 6.34 -4.78
CA ASN A 17 -11.33 6.94 -5.47
C ASN A 17 -11.13 7.07 -7.00
N LYS A 18 -9.92 7.41 -7.45
CA LYS A 18 -9.65 7.61 -8.89
C LYS A 18 -9.28 6.33 -9.65
N LEU A 19 -8.47 5.47 -9.03
CA LEU A 19 -7.84 4.32 -9.68
C LEU A 19 -8.42 2.99 -9.19
N GLY A 20 -9.09 3.00 -8.05
CA GLY A 20 -9.59 1.79 -7.40
C GLY A 20 -8.58 1.17 -6.44
N LYS A 21 -9.08 0.23 -5.63
CA LYS A 21 -8.37 -0.40 -4.51
C LYS A 21 -7.27 -1.37 -4.96
N ASP A 22 -7.42 -1.95 -6.15
CA ASP A 22 -6.52 -2.95 -6.73
C ASP A 22 -5.49 -2.35 -7.71
N HIS A 23 -5.50 -1.02 -7.89
CA HIS A 23 -4.54 -0.37 -8.76
C HIS A 23 -3.13 -0.44 -8.15
N PRO A 24 -2.09 -0.74 -8.95
CA PRO A 24 -0.71 -0.84 -8.47
C PRO A 24 -0.28 0.41 -7.69
N ASP A 25 -0.60 1.60 -8.19
CA ASP A 25 -0.27 2.86 -7.50
C ASP A 25 -0.97 3.03 -6.14
N THR A 26 -2.19 2.52 -6.01
CA THR A 26 -2.92 2.49 -4.74
C THR A 26 -2.22 1.56 -3.76
N LEU A 27 -1.86 0.35 -4.20
CA LEU A 27 -1.13 -0.63 -3.41
C LEU A 27 0.26 -0.13 -2.97
N THR A 28 0.98 0.58 -3.84
CA THR A 28 2.25 1.23 -3.49
C THR A 28 2.07 2.27 -2.38
N SER A 29 0.95 3.02 -2.39
CA SER A 29 0.66 4.00 -1.33
C SER A 29 0.34 3.33 -0.01
N VAL A 30 -0.41 2.22 -0.03
CA VAL A 30 -0.66 1.39 1.16
C VAL A 30 0.66 0.85 1.72
N TYR A 31 1.56 0.39 0.84
CA TYR A 31 2.88 -0.11 1.25
C TYR A 31 3.72 0.98 1.92
N CYS A 32 3.79 2.18 1.35
CA CYS A 32 4.50 3.32 1.96
C CYS A 32 3.92 3.71 3.33
N LEU A 33 2.59 3.69 3.47
CA LEU A 33 1.93 3.94 4.76
C LEU A 33 2.28 2.86 5.79
N ALA A 34 2.23 1.58 5.40
CA ALA A 34 2.60 0.44 6.24
C ALA A 34 4.07 0.51 6.70
N TYR A 35 4.97 0.92 5.80
CA TYR A 35 6.38 1.11 6.10
C TYR A 35 6.60 2.27 7.09
N LEU A 36 5.95 3.42 6.89
CA LEU A 36 6.02 4.55 7.81
C LEU A 36 5.49 4.19 9.22
N LEU A 37 4.39 3.44 9.29
CA LEU A 37 3.83 2.94 10.55
C LEU A 37 4.75 1.91 11.21
N HIS A 38 5.38 1.05 10.43
CA HIS A 38 6.39 0.10 10.92
C HIS A 38 7.57 0.84 11.58
N GLN A 39 8.01 1.96 10.99
CA GLN A 39 9.09 2.80 11.51
C GLN A 39 8.67 3.63 12.76
N GLN A 40 7.37 3.84 13.01
CA GLN A 40 6.87 4.63 14.16
C GLN A 40 6.66 3.83 15.48
N LYS A 41 6.78 2.47 15.48
CA LYS A 41 6.53 1.49 16.59
C LYS A 41 5.04 1.07 16.79
N PRO A 42 4.75 0.02 17.61
CA PRO A 42 5.13 -1.39 17.52
C PRO A 42 4.11 -2.22 16.70
N TYR A 43 4.58 -2.85 15.62
CA TYR A 43 4.12 -4.06 14.91
C TYR A 43 2.63 -4.39 14.63
N LYS A 44 1.65 -4.06 15.49
CA LYS A 44 0.26 -4.55 15.36
C LYS A 44 -0.54 -3.85 14.25
N GLU A 45 -0.48 -2.53 14.14
CA GLU A 45 -1.21 -1.81 13.08
C GLU A 45 -0.52 -1.92 11.71
N ALA A 46 0.82 -1.95 11.71
CA ALA A 46 1.61 -2.10 10.50
C ALA A 46 1.40 -3.47 9.83
N SER A 47 1.21 -4.56 10.60
CA SER A 47 1.07 -5.90 10.02
C SER A 47 -0.19 -6.05 9.17
N GLY A 48 -1.31 -5.45 9.57
CA GLY A 48 -2.57 -5.51 8.82
C GLY A 48 -2.48 -4.80 7.46
N LEU A 49 -1.86 -3.62 7.43
CA LEU A 49 -1.65 -2.88 6.18
C LEU A 49 -0.61 -3.54 5.29
N TYR A 50 0.47 -4.07 5.88
CA TYR A 50 1.51 -4.80 5.14
C TYR A 50 0.94 -6.08 4.51
N GLN A 51 0.09 -6.80 5.24
CA GLN A 51 -0.59 -8.00 4.73
C GLN A 51 -1.56 -7.66 3.59
N ARG A 52 -2.28 -6.54 3.67
CA ARG A 52 -3.12 -6.04 2.57
C ARG A 52 -2.30 -5.67 1.33
N ALA A 53 -1.19 -4.95 1.51
CA ALA A 53 -0.28 -4.60 0.40
C ALA A 53 0.33 -5.85 -0.26
N CYS A 54 0.83 -6.79 0.56
CA CYS A 54 1.39 -8.04 0.07
C CYS A 54 0.34 -8.91 -0.63
N ASN A 55 -0.89 -9.00 -0.12
CA ASN A 55 -1.97 -9.74 -0.79
C ASN A 55 -2.42 -9.07 -2.09
N GLY A 56 -2.46 -7.74 -2.15
CA GLY A 56 -2.74 -7.02 -3.39
C GLY A 56 -1.66 -7.27 -4.46
N HIS A 57 -0.39 -7.31 -4.06
CA HIS A 57 0.73 -7.61 -4.95
C HIS A 57 0.79 -9.10 -5.35
N LYS A 58 0.42 -10.01 -4.43
CA LYS A 58 0.35 -11.47 -4.65
C LYS A 58 -0.88 -11.95 -5.39
N GLN A 59 -1.94 -11.14 -5.56
CA GLN A 59 -3.09 -11.47 -6.42
C GLN A 59 -2.85 -11.13 -7.90
N LYS A 60 -1.71 -10.51 -8.25
CA LYS A 60 -1.24 -10.38 -9.64
C LYS A 60 -0.12 -11.34 -10.08
N PRO A 61 -0.13 -12.66 -9.83
CA PRO A 61 0.62 -13.62 -10.62
C PRO A 61 -0.34 -14.14 -11.71
N GLY A 62 -0.79 -13.23 -12.57
CA GLY A 62 -1.80 -13.50 -13.58
C GLY A 62 -1.57 -12.62 -14.79
N SER A 63 -0.76 -13.13 -15.73
CA SER A 63 -0.80 -12.82 -17.16
C SER A 63 -0.38 -11.43 -17.67
N HIS A 64 0.81 -10.93 -17.32
CA HIS A 64 1.71 -10.22 -18.27
C HIS A 64 3.05 -9.86 -17.61
N HIS A 65 4.04 -10.74 -17.75
CA HIS A 65 5.44 -10.34 -17.64
C HIS A 65 6.10 -10.68 -18.98
N PRO A 66 6.03 -9.80 -19.99
CA PRO A 66 6.73 -9.98 -21.26
C PRO A 66 8.18 -9.52 -21.07
N SER A 67 8.92 -10.23 -20.23
CA SER A 67 10.37 -10.13 -20.12
C SER A 67 10.96 -11.52 -19.93
N THR A 68 10.63 -12.40 -20.88
CA THR A 68 11.46 -13.54 -21.32
C THR A 68 11.35 -13.61 -22.83
#